data_AF-A0A9D6R3W0-F1
#
_entry.id   AF-A0A9D6R3W0-F1
#
_cell.length_a   1.000
_cell.length_b   1.000
_cell.length_c   1.000
_cell.angle_alpha   90.00
_cell.angle_beta   90.00
_cell.angle_gamma   90.00
#
_symmetry.space_group_name_H-M   'P 1'
#
loop_
_entity.id
_entity.type
_entity.pdbx_description
1 polymer ?
#
loop_
_entity_poly.entity_id
_entity_poly.type
_entity_poly.pdbx_seq_one_letter_code
_entity_poly.pdbx_strand_id
1 'polypeptide(L)'
;MAERRTVREFTIQYEAEIDGEWLEIIRYDTAHGRPHKDLVHPDGTETKEEFPNYSNAEVLTLGQNDIRKNWKKYREQYEKEMRKIK
;
A
#
# COMPACT_ATOMS: atom_id res chain seq x y z
N MET A 1 -20.72 -27.12 -12.82
CA MET A 1 -20.43 -25.67 -12.86
C MET A 1 -19.26 -25.41 -11.92
N ALA A 2 -18.20 -24.73 -12.35
CA ALA A 2 -17.06 -24.45 -11.49
C ALA A 2 -17.40 -23.33 -10.49
N GLU A 3 -17.12 -23.55 -9.21
CA GLU A 3 -17.29 -22.55 -8.17
C GLU A 3 -16.32 -21.39 -8.40
N ARG A 4 -16.84 -20.16 -8.55
CA ARG A 4 -16.01 -18.96 -8.69
C ARG A 4 -15.43 -18.62 -7.32
N ARG A 5 -14.12 -18.78 -7.17
CA ARG A 5 -13.38 -18.34 -5.98
C ARG A 5 -13.30 -16.81 -5.96
N THR A 6 -13.58 -16.21 -4.82
CA THR A 6 -13.53 -14.76 -4.61
C THR A 6 -12.47 -14.41 -3.56
N VAL A 7 -11.81 -13.27 -3.72
CA VAL A 7 -10.90 -12.73 -2.70
C VAL A 7 -11.76 -12.07 -1.62
N ARG A 8 -11.76 -12.64 -0.41
CA ARG A 8 -12.52 -12.07 0.73
C ARG A 8 -11.77 -10.97 1.44
N GLU A 9 -10.47 -11.18 1.68
CA GLU A 9 -9.60 -10.24 2.36
C GLU A 9 -8.22 -10.33 1.72
N PHE A 10 -7.46 -9.24 1.76
CA PHE A 10 -6.06 -9.24 1.34
C PHE A 10 -5.29 -8.14 2.08
N THR A 11 -3.97 -8.31 2.08
CA THR A 11 -2.99 -7.29 2.43
C THR A 11 -1.79 -7.47 1.51
N ILE A 12 -1.32 -6.37 0.93
CA ILE A 12 -0.06 -6.28 0.21
C ILE A 12 0.64 -5.00 0.62
N GLN A 13 1.95 -5.07 0.78
CA GLN A 13 2.71 -3.99 1.38
C GLN A 13 4.09 -3.89 0.76
N TYR A 14 4.57 -2.66 0.65
CA TYR A 14 5.97 -2.37 0.39
C TYR A 14 6.62 -1.79 1.65
N GLU A 15 7.66 -2.48 2.09
CA GLU A 15 8.55 -2.03 3.15
C GLU A 15 9.94 -1.78 2.56
N ALA A 16 10.64 -0.79 3.11
CA ALA A 16 12.00 -0.48 2.72
C ALA A 16 12.90 -0.41 3.95
N GLU A 17 14.08 -1.01 3.85
CA GLU A 17 15.15 -0.76 4.80
C GLU A 17 15.79 0.62 4.50
N ILE A 18 15.66 1.53 5.46
CA ILE A 18 16.19 2.90 5.42
C ILE A 18 16.84 3.18 6.78
N ASP A 19 18.08 3.67 6.78
CA ASP A 19 18.86 3.94 7.99
C ASP A 19 18.96 2.76 9.00
N GLY A 20 18.84 1.52 8.50
CA GLY A 20 18.91 0.29 9.30
C GLY A 20 17.58 -0.17 9.92
N GLU A 21 16.47 0.49 9.59
CA GLU A 21 15.12 0.13 10.05
C GLU A 21 14.22 -0.24 8.87
N TRP A 22 13.37 -1.25 9.06
CA TRP A 22 12.32 -1.60 8.09
C TRP A 22 11.11 -0.71 8.32
N LEU A 23 10.81 0.11 7.31
CA LEU A 23 9.73 1.08 7.36
C LEU A 23 8.63 0.72 6.36
N GLU A 24 7.38 0.73 6.82
CA GLU A 24 6.20 0.66 5.95
C GLU A 24 6.11 1.93 5.10
N ILE A 25 5.97 1.77 3.78
CA ILE A 25 5.91 2.90 2.85
C ILE A 25 4.51 3.00 2.23
N ILE A 26 3.96 1.88 1.80
CA ILE A 26 2.63 1.82 1.18
C ILE A 26 2.00 0.44 1.40
N ARG A 27 0.72 0.43 1.77
CA ARG A 27 -0.08 -0.78 1.97
C ARG A 27 -1.38 -0.68 1.17
N TYR A 28 -1.82 -1.81 0.62
CA TYR A 28 -3.21 -1.99 0.21
C TYR A 28 -3.80 -3.16 1.00
N ASP A 29 -4.97 -2.96 1.58
CA ASP A 29 -5.66 -4.02 2.29
C ASP A 29 -7.18 -3.83 2.27
N THR A 30 -7.88 -4.70 3.00
CA THR A 30 -9.32 -4.67 3.22
C THR A 30 -9.69 -4.48 4.69
N ALA A 31 -8.82 -3.87 5.51
CA ALA A 31 -9.17 -3.56 6.88
C ALA A 31 -10.46 -2.71 6.88
N HIS A 32 -11.40 -3.04 7.76
CA HIS A 32 -12.75 -2.46 7.82
C HIS A 32 -13.70 -2.79 6.65
N GLY A 33 -13.41 -3.85 5.88
CA GLY A 33 -14.34 -4.43 4.91
C GLY A 33 -14.48 -3.65 3.60
N ARG A 34 -13.62 -2.64 3.39
CA ARG A 34 -13.49 -1.92 2.11
C ARG A 34 -12.03 -1.90 1.68
N PRO A 35 -11.75 -2.20 0.41
CA PRO A 35 -10.38 -2.15 -0.08
C PRO A 35 -9.90 -0.70 -0.15
N HIS A 36 -8.72 -0.44 0.39
CA HIS A 36 -8.11 0.89 0.42
C HIS A 36 -6.58 0.82 0.26
N LYS A 37 -5.96 1.98 0.12
CA LYS A 37 -4.53 2.20 0.04
C LYS A 37 -4.12 3.18 1.13
N ASP A 38 -3.12 2.81 1.91
CA ASP A 38 -2.46 3.67 2.89
C ASP A 38 -1.07 4.01 2.36
N LEU A 39 -0.75 5.29 2.21
CA LEU A 39 0.61 5.79 1.98
C LEU A 39 1.14 6.33 3.31
N VAL A 40 2.20 5.72 3.83
CA VAL A 40 2.77 6.06 5.14
C VAL A 40 3.85 7.12 4.96
N HIS A 41 3.82 8.14 5.81
CA HIS A 41 4.79 9.22 5.86
C HIS A 41 5.76 9.03 7.05
N PRO A 42 6.99 9.57 6.98
CA PRO A 42 7.97 9.38 8.04
C PRO A 42 7.64 10.06 9.37
N ASP A 43 6.68 10.99 9.39
CA ASP A 43 6.16 11.60 10.63
C ASP A 43 5.10 10.72 11.32
N GLY A 44 4.80 9.54 10.76
CA GLY A 44 3.80 8.61 11.24
C GLY A 44 2.38 8.91 10.76
N THR A 45 2.18 9.93 9.92
CA THR A 45 0.88 10.18 9.29
C THR A 45 0.65 9.28 8.08
N GLU A 46 -0.61 9.08 7.71
CA GLU A 46 -1.00 8.25 6.57
C GLU A 46 -1.95 9.03 5.64
N THR A 47 -1.70 8.93 4.33
CA THR A 47 -2.67 9.35 3.32
C THR A 47 -3.48 8.14 2.84
N LYS A 48 -4.78 8.14 3.13
CA LYS A 48 -5.70 7.03 2.80
C LYS A 48 -6.48 7.29 1.51
N GLU A 49 -6.63 6.28 0.67
CA GLU A 49 -7.49 6.28 -0.53
C GLU A 49 -8.39 5.04 -0.54
N GLU A 50 -9.71 5.24 -0.53
CA GLU A 50 -10.70 4.15 -0.60
C GLU A 50 -11.08 3.80 -2.06
N PHE A 51 -11.40 2.54 -2.31
CA PHE A 51 -11.87 2.06 -3.61
C PHE A 51 -13.32 1.52 -3.54
N PRO A 52 -14.34 2.38 -3.33
CA PRO A 52 -15.72 1.95 -3.06
C PRO A 52 -16.40 1.21 -4.22
N ASN A 53 -15.91 1.40 -5.45
CA ASN A 53 -16.48 0.82 -6.67
C ASN A 53 -15.67 -0.36 -7.23
N TYR A 54 -14.70 -0.87 -6.47
CA TYR A 54 -13.85 -1.98 -6.89
C TYR A 54 -14.05 -3.19 -5.97
N SER A 55 -13.95 -4.38 -6.54
CA SER A 55 -13.85 -5.63 -5.78
C SER A 55 -12.45 -5.79 -5.17
N ASN A 56 -12.36 -6.62 -4.13
CA ASN A 56 -11.08 -6.94 -3.49
C ASN A 56 -10.05 -7.53 -4.48
N ALA A 57 -10.50 -8.33 -5.44
CA ALA A 57 -9.61 -8.91 -6.46
C ALA A 57 -9.05 -7.84 -7.41
N GLU A 58 -9.85 -6.82 -7.76
CA GLU A 58 -9.41 -5.70 -8.58
C GLU A 58 -8.39 -4.85 -7.83
N VAL A 59 -8.65 -4.50 -6.57
CA VAL A 59 -7.72 -3.68 -5.77
C VAL A 59 -6.43 -4.44 -5.44
N LEU A 60 -6.51 -5.74 -5.15
CA LEU A 60 -5.32 -6.59 -5.01
C LEU A 60 -4.46 -6.53 -6.27
N THR A 61 -5.08 -6.65 -7.45
CA THR A 61 -4.37 -6.58 -8.75
C THR A 61 -3.80 -5.20 -8.99
N LEU A 62 -4.55 -4.14 -8.67
CA LEU A 62 -4.11 -2.75 -8.80
C LEU A 62 -2.89 -2.48 -7.91
N GLY A 63 -2.97 -2.79 -6.62
CA GLY A 63 -1.88 -2.54 -5.68
C GLY A 63 -0.63 -3.38 -5.98
N GLN A 64 -0.77 -4.63 -6.43
CA GLN A 64 0.38 -5.43 -6.87
C GLN A 64 1.09 -4.77 -8.05
N ASN A 65 0.33 -4.27 -9.03
CA ASN A 65 0.88 -3.60 -10.20
C ASN A 65 1.49 -2.25 -9.86
N ASP A 66 0.84 -1.49 -8.99
CA ASP A 66 1.31 -0.19 -8.53
C ASP A 66 2.64 -0.32 -7.79
N ILE A 67 2.70 -1.14 -6.74
CA ILE A 67 3.92 -1.38 -5.96
C ILE A 67 5.06 -1.82 -6.88
N ARG A 68 4.83 -2.82 -7.76
CA ARG A 68 5.87 -3.30 -8.68
C ARG A 68 6.41 -2.22 -9.62
N LYS A 69 5.55 -1.32 -10.10
CA LYS A 69 5.92 -0.25 -11.04
C LYS A 69 6.54 0.96 -10.35
N ASN A 70 6.11 1.27 -9.13
CA ASN A 70 6.34 2.56 -8.49
C ASN A 70 7.16 2.50 -7.19
N TRP A 71 7.57 1.32 -6.69
CA TRP A 71 8.30 1.17 -5.41
C TRP A 71 9.49 2.13 -5.26
N LYS A 72 10.28 2.35 -6.31
CA LYS A 72 11.43 3.29 -6.28
C LYS A 72 11.00 4.73 -5.97
N LYS A 73 9.92 5.18 -6.61
CA LYS A 73 9.37 6.53 -6.40
C LYS A 73 8.82 6.69 -4.99
N TYR A 74 8.16 5.66 -4.47
CA TYR A 74 7.66 5.66 -3.10
C TYR A 74 8.82 5.78 -2.09
N ARG A 75 9.89 4.99 -2.27
CA ARG A 75 11.10 5.09 -1.46
C ARG A 75 11.75 6.48 -1.55
N GLU A 76 11.97 6.99 -2.77
CA GLU A 76 12.59 8.30 -3.00
C GLU A 76 11.80 9.44 -2.33
N GLN A 77 10.47 9.38 -2.40
CA GLN A 77 9.59 10.34 -1.75
C GLN A 77 9.68 10.24 -0.22
N TYR A 78 9.65 9.03 0.33
CA TYR A 78 9.75 8.78 1.77
C TYR A 78 11.09 9.30 2.34
N GLU A 79 12.21 8.95 1.71
CA GLU A 79 13.54 9.45 2.10
C GLU A 79 13.65 10.98 1.97
N LYS A 80 12.96 11.58 0.99
CA LYS A 80 12.89 13.04 0.83
C LYS A 80 12.09 13.70 1.95
N GLU A 81 11.02 13.10 2.41
CA GLU A 81 10.23 13.57 3.56
C GLU A 81 11.03 13.42 4.87
N MET A 82 11.71 12.29 5.08
CA MET A 82 12.59 12.08 6.25
C MET A 82 13.62 13.19 6.40
N ARG A 83 14.26 13.60 5.29
CA ARG A 83 15.25 14.68 5.28
C ARG A 83 14.71 16.05 5.67
N LYS A 84 13.38 16.26 5.65
CA LYS A 84 12.75 17.53 6.05
C LYS A 84 12.33 17.55 7.52
N ILE A 85 12.24 16.38 8.15
CA ILE A 85 11.80 16.21 9.54
C ILE A 85 13.01 16.12 10.48
N LYS A 86 14.16 15.64 9.99
CA LYS A 86 15.47 15.73 10.67
C LYS A 86 15.94 17.18 10.76
#